data_AF-A0A7D6VNY4-F1
#
_entry.id   AF-A0A7D6VNY4-F1
#
_cell.length_a   1.000
_cell.length_b   1.000
_cell.length_c   1.000
_cell.angle_alpha   90.00
_cell.angle_beta   90.00
_cell.angle_gamma   90.00
#
_symmetry.space_group_name_H-M   'P 1'
#
loop_
_entity.id
_entity.type
_entity.pdbx_description
1 polymer ?
#
loop_
_entity_poly.entity_id
_entity_poly.type
_entity_poly.pdbx_seq_one_letter_code
_entity_poly.pdbx_strand_id
1 'polypeptide(L)'
;MNREKPKGTVYLLHFDRPYRHARHYTGWTADLDARLAEHRDGRGARLMAVIRNAGIGFQLARTWDGTRGRERQLKREGGASRRCPMCGVTPRRESDPEDLRAVVLRARRDIAARHADRPRTGQWGPPLPNWARSLPAAELDRRLDQVEAAWTDKSSDRRRTR
;
A
#
# COMPACT_ATOMS: atom_id res chain seq x y z
N MET A 1 6.17 0.42 25.19
CA MET A 1 4.76 0.86 25.30
C MET A 1 4.33 1.53 24.00
N ASN A 2 3.45 0.90 23.21
CA ASN A 2 2.93 1.48 21.98
C ASN A 2 1.87 2.53 22.34
N ARG A 3 2.21 3.81 22.26
CA ARG A 3 1.25 4.91 22.46
C ARG A 3 0.30 4.93 21.26
N GLU A 4 -0.99 4.71 21.50
CA GLU A 4 -2.00 4.79 20.45
C GLU A 4 -1.95 6.17 19.79
N LYS A 5 -1.90 6.20 18.46
CA LYS A 5 -1.81 7.47 17.73
C LYS A 5 -3.21 8.08 17.70
N PRO A 6 -3.37 9.37 18.04
CA PRO A 6 -4.68 10.01 18.02
C PRO A 6 -5.27 9.94 16.61
N LYS A 7 -6.52 9.48 16.53
CA LYS A 7 -7.34 9.53 15.32
C LYS A 7 -7.73 10.98 15.03
N GLY A 8 -7.93 11.28 13.76
CA GLY A 8 -8.33 12.61 13.28
C GLY A 8 -8.48 12.58 11.75
N THR A 9 -8.41 13.75 11.14
CA THR A 9 -8.63 13.92 9.71
C THR A 9 -7.38 14.46 9.04
N VAL A 10 -6.91 13.78 8.00
CA VAL A 10 -5.95 14.33 7.04
C VAL A 10 -6.75 15.10 5.99
N TYR A 11 -6.32 16.31 5.66
CA TYR A 11 -6.99 17.16 4.69
C TYR A 11 -6.02 17.68 3.63
N LEU A 12 -6.56 17.91 2.45
CA LEU A 12 -5.90 18.53 1.32
C LEU A 12 -6.64 19.81 0.96
N LEU A 13 -5.92 20.92 0.93
CA LEU A 13 -6.41 22.21 0.43
C LEU A 13 -5.88 22.45 -0.98
N HIS A 14 -6.73 23.04 -1.82
CA HIS A 14 -6.37 23.58 -3.12
C HIS A 14 -6.39 25.10 -3.04
N PHE A 15 -5.37 25.76 -3.59
CA PHE A 15 -5.34 27.23 -3.65
C PHE A 15 -5.98 27.71 -4.95
N ASP A 16 -6.82 28.74 -4.86
CA ASP A 16 -7.53 29.29 -6.03
C ASP A 16 -6.56 29.77 -7.11
N ARG A 17 -5.38 30.22 -6.68
CA ARG A 17 -4.26 30.59 -7.55
C ARG A 17 -2.95 30.01 -7.00
N PRO A 18 -2.02 29.56 -7.86
CA PRO A 18 -0.70 29.15 -7.43
C PRO A 18 0.05 30.29 -6.72
N TYR A 19 0.67 30.00 -5.59
CA TYR A 19 1.64 30.89 -4.96
C TYR A 19 3.05 30.33 -5.18
N ARG A 20 3.78 30.89 -6.15
CA ARG A 20 5.04 30.33 -6.66
C ARG A 20 4.83 28.86 -7.08
N HIS A 21 5.51 27.92 -6.43
CA HIS A 21 5.35 26.48 -6.69
C HIS A 21 4.28 25.83 -5.81
N ALA A 22 3.75 26.54 -4.81
CA ALA A 22 2.74 26.01 -3.91
C ALA A 22 1.35 26.16 -4.52
N ARG A 23 0.68 25.03 -4.76
CA ARG A 23 -0.70 24.95 -5.24
C ARG A 23 -1.63 24.24 -4.26
N HIS A 24 -1.04 23.55 -3.29
CA HIS A 24 -1.74 22.67 -2.38
C HIS A 24 -1.11 22.72 -1.00
N TYR A 25 -1.92 22.44 0.00
CA TYR A 25 -1.46 22.23 1.37
C TYR A 25 -2.07 20.95 1.92
N THR A 26 -1.25 20.09 2.53
CA THR A 26 -1.71 18.88 3.21
C THR A 26 -1.38 18.97 4.69
N GLY A 27 -2.37 18.73 5.53
CA GLY A 27 -2.24 18.73 6.99
C GLY A 27 -3.08 17.65 7.66
N TRP A 28 -2.88 17.50 8.96
CA TRP A 28 -3.70 16.65 9.83
C TRP A 28 -4.19 17.45 11.02
N THR A 29 -5.39 17.15 11.50
CA THR A 29 -5.99 17.77 12.69
C THR A 29 -6.95 16.81 13.38
N ALA A 30 -7.19 17.02 14.66
CA ALA A 30 -8.25 16.34 15.40
C ALA A 30 -9.62 17.05 15.23
N ASP A 31 -9.61 18.35 14.95
CA ASP A 31 -10.78 19.19 14.67
C ASP A 31 -10.57 19.91 13.34
N LEU A 32 -11.37 19.54 12.33
CA LEU A 32 -11.22 20.06 10.98
C LEU A 32 -11.76 21.49 10.87
N ASP A 33 -12.92 21.77 11.44
CA ASP A 33 -13.60 23.05 11.28
C ASP A 33 -12.83 24.17 11.98
N ALA A 34 -12.37 23.92 13.22
CA ALA A 34 -11.50 24.86 13.93
C ALA A 34 -10.22 25.13 13.12
N ARG A 35 -9.63 24.08 12.54
CA ARG A 35 -8.38 24.21 11.77
C ARG A 35 -8.57 24.97 10.46
N LEU A 36 -9.71 24.80 9.79
CA LEU A 36 -10.02 25.56 8.58
C LEU A 36 -10.27 27.03 8.90
N ALA A 37 -10.93 27.34 10.02
CA ALA A 37 -11.11 28.70 10.50
C ALA A 37 -9.77 29.39 10.79
N GLU A 38 -8.87 28.71 11.51
CA GLU A 38 -7.50 29.22 11.74
C GLU A 38 -6.79 29.55 10.43
N HIS A 39 -6.84 28.65 9.45
CA HIS A 39 -6.19 28.86 8.16
C HIS A 39 -6.81 30.03 7.37
N ARG A 40 -8.14 30.24 7.45
CA ARG A 40 -8.81 31.41 6.85
C ARG A 40 -8.34 32.72 7.48
N ASP A 41 -8.06 32.70 8.77
CA ASP A 41 -7.49 33.85 9.49
C ASP A 41 -5.97 34.01 9.27
N GLY A 42 -5.34 33.10 8.51
CA GLY A 42 -3.89 33.08 8.30
C GLY A 42 -3.13 32.66 9.55
N ARG A 43 -3.82 32.09 10.54
CA ARG A 43 -3.26 31.52 11.76
C ARG A 43 -2.92 30.05 11.50
N GLY A 44 -1.91 29.53 12.20
CA GLY A 44 -1.45 28.15 12.03
C GLY A 44 -0.20 28.05 11.17
N ALA A 45 -0.30 27.47 9.97
CA ALA A 45 0.89 27.22 9.14
C ALA A 45 1.39 28.50 8.47
N ARG A 46 2.72 28.74 8.49
CA ARG A 46 3.35 29.92 7.88
C ARG A 46 2.96 30.11 6.41
N LEU A 47 2.78 29.01 5.65
CA LEU A 47 2.32 29.09 4.27
C LEU A 47 0.91 29.70 4.18
N MET A 48 -0.01 29.34 5.08
CA MET A 48 -1.38 29.86 5.06
C MET A 48 -1.43 31.36 5.40
N ALA A 49 -0.56 31.81 6.31
CA ALA A 49 -0.38 33.24 6.57
C ALA A 49 0.06 33.99 5.30
N VAL A 50 1.02 33.44 4.55
CA VAL A 50 1.51 34.04 3.30
C VAL A 50 0.44 34.03 2.20
N ILE A 51 -0.31 32.94 2.06
CA ILE A 51 -1.42 32.80 1.11
C ILE A 51 -2.50 33.85 1.38
N ARG A 52 -2.90 34.01 2.65
CA ARG A 52 -3.83 35.06 3.06
C ARG A 52 -3.28 36.46 2.75
N ASN A 53 -2.03 36.74 3.11
CA ASN A 53 -1.41 38.04 2.84
C ASN A 53 -1.30 38.34 1.34
N ALA A 54 -1.19 37.31 0.50
CA ALA A 54 -1.21 37.43 -0.96
C ALA A 54 -2.63 37.57 -1.54
N GLY A 55 -3.68 37.58 -0.71
CA GLY A 55 -5.08 37.64 -1.16
C GLY A 55 -5.48 36.41 -1.98
N ILE A 56 -4.91 35.25 -1.66
CA ILE A 56 -5.22 33.98 -2.33
C ILE A 56 -6.13 33.17 -1.40
N GLY A 57 -7.30 32.79 -1.92
CA GLY A 57 -8.21 31.88 -1.22
C GLY A 57 -7.81 30.42 -1.39
N PHE A 58 -8.50 29.55 -0.65
CA PHE A 58 -8.32 28.12 -0.74
C PHE A 58 -9.64 27.39 -0.51
N GLN A 59 -9.72 26.19 -1.07
CA GLN A 59 -10.86 25.29 -0.95
C GLN A 59 -10.42 23.96 -0.34
N LEU A 60 -11.27 23.36 0.49
CA LEU A 60 -11.07 21.99 0.98
C LEU A 60 -11.29 21.01 -0.16
N ALA A 61 -10.21 20.39 -0.63
CA ALA A 61 -10.25 19.51 -1.80
C ALA A 61 -10.67 18.09 -1.46
N ARG A 62 -10.11 17.54 -0.38
CA ARG A 62 -10.32 16.15 -0.01
C ARG A 62 -9.94 15.91 1.44
N THR A 63 -10.60 14.95 2.06
CA THR A 63 -10.29 14.45 3.39
C THR A 63 -10.01 12.95 3.37
N TRP A 64 -9.28 12.48 4.38
CA TRP A 64 -9.07 11.07 4.69
C TRP A 64 -9.11 10.91 6.20
N ASP A 65 -9.80 9.89 6.68
CA ASP A 65 -9.70 9.51 8.08
C ASP A 65 -8.34 8.89 8.38
N GLY A 66 -7.76 9.22 9.52
CA GLY A 66 -6.52 8.61 9.95
C GLY A 66 -5.73 9.40 10.98
N THR A 67 -4.43 9.12 11.01
CA THR A 67 -3.51 9.71 12.00
C THR A 67 -2.47 10.57 11.30
N ARG A 68 -1.63 11.26 12.08
CA ARG A 68 -0.41 11.90 11.55
C ARG A 68 0.48 10.96 10.72
N GLY A 69 0.40 9.64 10.95
CA GLY A 69 1.10 8.65 10.12
C GLY A 69 0.61 8.66 8.68
N ARG A 70 -0.71 8.78 8.47
CA ARG A 70 -1.34 8.83 7.15
C ARG A 70 -0.97 10.11 6.41
N GLU A 71 -0.93 11.24 7.10
CA GLU A 71 -0.46 12.51 6.55
C GLU A 71 1.01 12.44 6.09
N ARG A 72 1.91 11.88 6.90
CA ARG A 72 3.31 11.67 6.51
C ARG A 72 3.43 10.74 5.30
N GLN A 73 2.65 9.66 5.28
CA GLN A 73 2.62 8.74 4.14
C GLN A 73 2.23 9.49 2.85
N LEU A 74 1.12 10.22 2.87
CA LEU A 74 0.66 10.99 1.71
C LEU A 74 1.66 12.05 1.24
N LYS A 75 2.41 12.66 2.17
CA LYS A 75 3.50 13.59 1.84
C LYS A 75 4.69 12.87 1.18
N ARG A 76 5.07 11.69 1.68
CA ARG A 76 6.18 10.88 1.12
C ARG A 76 5.87 10.34 -0.26
N GLU A 77 4.64 9.92 -0.51
CA GLU A 77 4.18 9.48 -1.83
C GLU A 77 4.21 10.62 -2.87
N GLY A 78 4.30 11.88 -2.41
CA GLY A 78 4.37 13.07 -3.27
C GLY A 78 3.10 13.30 -4.08
N GLY A 79 3.07 14.36 -4.89
CA GLY A 79 2.02 14.60 -5.88
C GLY A 79 0.63 14.91 -5.29
N ALA A 80 0.51 15.98 -4.50
CA ALA A 80 -0.79 16.45 -3.99
C ALA A 80 -1.82 16.71 -5.10
N SER A 81 -1.37 17.19 -6.27
CA SER A 81 -2.21 17.38 -7.46
C SER A 81 -2.84 16.07 -7.95
N ARG A 82 -2.15 14.93 -7.82
CA ARG A 82 -2.66 13.60 -8.21
C ARG A 82 -3.78 13.08 -7.31
N ARG A 83 -4.10 13.79 -6.23
CA ARG A 83 -5.16 13.45 -5.27
C ARG A 83 -6.20 14.55 -5.13
N CYS A 84 -6.01 15.68 -5.81
CA CYS A 84 -6.88 16.84 -5.72
C CYS A 84 -7.98 16.75 -6.78
N PRO A 85 -9.27 16.62 -6.40
CA PRO A 85 -10.36 16.60 -7.37
C PRO A 85 -10.49 17.90 -8.16
N MET A 86 -10.11 19.04 -7.56
CA MET A 86 -10.07 20.34 -8.25
C MET A 86 -8.98 20.44 -9.33
N CYS A 87 -8.02 19.52 -9.37
CA CYS A 87 -7.03 19.43 -10.45
C CYS A 87 -7.45 18.49 -11.59
N GLY A 88 -8.73 18.08 -11.64
CA GLY A 88 -9.24 17.16 -12.67
C GLY A 88 -8.98 15.68 -12.38
N VAL A 89 -8.54 15.35 -11.16
CA VAL A 89 -8.42 13.95 -10.74
C VAL A 89 -9.79 13.44 -10.33
N THR A 90 -10.22 12.31 -10.89
CA THR A 90 -11.39 11.59 -10.37
C THR A 90 -10.92 10.59 -9.32
N PRO A 91 -11.01 10.91 -8.01
CA PRO A 91 -10.62 9.94 -6.99
C PRO A 91 -11.54 8.72 -7.10
N ARG A 92 -10.94 7.51 -7.05
CA ARG A 92 -11.72 6.30 -6.82
C ARG A 92 -12.52 6.54 -5.53
N ARG A 93 -13.85 6.40 -5.60
CA ARG A 93 -14.69 6.44 -4.40
C ARG A 93 -14.10 5.45 -3.40
N GLU A 94 -13.97 5.88 -2.15
CA GLU A 94 -13.63 4.96 -1.09
C GLU A 94 -14.67 3.85 -1.14
N SER A 95 -14.18 2.60 -1.29
CA SER A 95 -15.06 1.47 -1.55
C SER A 95 -16.05 1.37 -0.41
N ASP A 96 -17.35 1.38 -0.72
CA ASP A 96 -18.38 1.13 0.27
C ASP A 96 -18.04 -0.20 0.99
N PRO A 97 -18.24 -0.32 2.31
CA PRO A 97 -18.14 -1.61 2.99
C PRO A 97 -18.85 -2.76 2.25
N GLU A 98 -19.95 -2.47 1.56
CA GLU A 98 -20.67 -3.42 0.71
C GLU A 98 -19.91 -3.76 -0.58
N ASP A 99 -19.27 -2.78 -1.22
CA ASP A 99 -18.37 -2.99 -2.37
C ASP A 99 -17.17 -3.87 -1.99
N LEU A 100 -16.56 -3.63 -0.81
CA LEU A 100 -15.45 -4.44 -0.32
C LEU A 100 -15.89 -5.87 -0.03
N ARG A 101 -17.06 -6.06 0.60
CA ARG A 101 -17.64 -7.39 0.83
C ARG A 101 -17.89 -8.09 -0.50
N ALA A 102 -18.45 -7.41 -1.50
CA ALA A 102 -18.69 -7.98 -2.82
C ALA A 102 -17.38 -8.39 -3.52
N VAL A 103 -16.34 -7.55 -3.47
CA VAL A 103 -15.01 -7.86 -4.00
C VAL A 103 -14.40 -9.07 -3.29
N VAL A 104 -14.46 -9.14 -1.97
CA VAL A 104 -13.94 -10.25 -1.18
C VAL A 104 -14.70 -11.55 -1.48
N LEU A 105 -16.03 -11.51 -1.58
CA LEU A 105 -16.85 -12.67 -1.94
C LEU A 105 -16.53 -13.16 -3.35
N ARG A 106 -16.35 -12.26 -4.32
CA ARG A 106 -15.93 -12.62 -5.68
C ARG A 106 -14.55 -13.25 -5.70
N ALA A 107 -13.58 -12.67 -5.00
CA ALA A 107 -12.24 -13.24 -4.87
C ALA A 107 -12.26 -14.63 -4.21
N ARG A 108 -13.08 -14.81 -3.16
CA ARG A 108 -13.28 -16.12 -2.51
C ARG A 108 -13.88 -17.15 -3.46
N ARG A 109 -14.88 -16.79 -4.27
CA ARG A 109 -15.44 -17.68 -5.29
C ARG A 109 -14.42 -18.06 -6.35
N ASP A 110 -13.64 -17.10 -6.84
CA ASP A 110 -12.59 -17.36 -7.83
C ASP A 110 -11.51 -18.29 -7.26
N ILE A 111 -11.06 -18.06 -6.03
CA ILE A 111 -10.14 -18.97 -5.32
C ILE A 111 -10.77 -20.37 -5.17
N ALA A 112 -12.02 -20.45 -4.71
CA ALA A 112 -12.71 -21.73 -4.55
C ALA A 112 -12.89 -22.47 -5.90
N ALA A 113 -13.20 -21.76 -6.98
CA ALA A 113 -13.28 -22.31 -8.33
C ALA A 113 -11.92 -22.85 -8.78
N ARG A 114 -10.83 -22.10 -8.59
CA ARG A 114 -9.46 -22.57 -8.87
C ARG A 114 -9.07 -23.80 -8.03
N HIS A 115 -9.57 -23.91 -6.80
CA HIS A 115 -9.35 -25.09 -5.95
C HIS A 115 -10.23 -26.29 -6.34
N ALA A 116 -11.44 -26.05 -6.85
CA ALA A 116 -12.34 -27.10 -7.33
C ALA A 116 -11.90 -27.64 -8.70
N ASP A 117 -11.38 -26.77 -9.56
CA ASP A 117 -10.80 -27.09 -10.86
C ASP A 117 -9.38 -27.67 -10.72
N ARG A 118 -8.79 -27.60 -9.52
CA ARG A 118 -7.59 -28.34 -9.18
C ARG A 118 -7.98 -29.82 -9.01
N PRO A 119 -7.40 -30.75 -9.78
CA PRO A 119 -7.76 -32.16 -9.69
C PRO A 119 -7.60 -32.67 -8.25
N ARG A 120 -8.67 -33.29 -7.70
CA ARG A 120 -8.69 -33.95 -6.37
C ARG A 120 -7.93 -35.28 -6.38
N THR A 121 -6.80 -35.36 -7.05
CA THR A 121 -5.93 -36.54 -7.01
C THR A 121 -4.79 -36.23 -6.06
N GLY A 122 -4.86 -36.76 -4.84
CA GLY A 122 -3.83 -36.61 -3.81
C GLY A 122 -2.51 -37.27 -4.22
N GLN A 123 -1.70 -36.59 -5.03
CA GLN A 123 -0.33 -36.98 -5.30
C GLN A 123 0.47 -35.74 -5.68
N TRP A 124 1.36 -35.31 -4.78
CA TRP A 124 2.43 -34.40 -5.18
C TRP A 124 3.62 -35.24 -5.62
N GLY A 125 3.91 -35.19 -6.92
CA GLY A 125 5.02 -35.88 -7.57
C GLY A 125 4.72 -37.35 -7.89
N PRO A 126 5.34 -37.92 -8.95
CA PRO A 126 5.25 -39.35 -9.21
C PRO A 126 5.73 -40.12 -7.99
N PRO A 127 5.10 -41.25 -7.63
CA PRO A 127 5.53 -42.02 -6.48
C PRO A 127 6.97 -42.48 -6.69
N LEU A 128 7.77 -42.49 -5.62
CA LEU A 128 9.20 -42.84 -5.70
C LEU A 128 9.39 -44.15 -6.50
N PRO A 129 10.36 -44.23 -7.42
CA PRO A 129 10.64 -45.47 -8.13
C PRO A 129 10.83 -46.64 -7.15
N ASN A 130 10.43 -47.85 -7.53
CA ASN A 130 10.40 -49.00 -6.61
C ASN A 130 11.78 -49.26 -5.98
N TRP A 131 12.86 -49.11 -6.75
CA TRP A 131 14.23 -49.27 -6.23
C TRP A 131 14.56 -48.25 -5.12
N ALA A 132 13.99 -47.04 -5.16
CA ALA A 132 14.21 -46.00 -4.16
C ALA A 132 13.40 -46.27 -2.88
N ARG A 133 12.21 -46.88 -3.01
CA ARG A 133 11.40 -47.33 -1.86
C ARG A 133 12.01 -48.51 -1.12
N SER A 134 12.81 -49.32 -1.81
CA SER A 134 13.48 -50.48 -1.22
C SER A 134 14.77 -50.15 -0.47
N LEU A 135 15.27 -48.90 -0.55
CA LEU A 135 16.48 -48.49 0.14
C LEU A 135 16.19 -48.16 1.62
N PRO A 136 17.08 -48.52 2.55
CA PRO A 136 17.00 -48.01 3.92
C PRO A 136 17.05 -46.48 3.91
N ALA A 137 16.23 -45.82 4.73
CA ALA A 137 16.08 -44.36 4.73
C ALA A 137 17.42 -43.61 4.82
N ALA A 138 18.35 -44.07 5.66
CA ALA A 138 19.67 -43.47 5.86
C ALA A 138 20.61 -43.55 4.63
N GLU A 139 20.34 -44.44 3.69
CA GLU A 139 21.07 -44.53 2.42
C GLU A 139 20.44 -43.64 1.35
N LEU A 140 19.11 -43.48 1.38
CA LEU A 140 18.41 -42.54 0.50
C LEU A 140 18.80 -41.09 0.82
N ASP A 141 18.82 -40.71 2.11
CA ASP A 141 19.21 -39.36 2.54
C ASP A 141 20.64 -39.02 2.13
N ARG A 142 21.61 -39.93 2.36
CA ARG A 142 23.01 -39.72 1.93
C ARG A 142 23.15 -39.50 0.42
N ARG A 143 22.32 -40.14 -0.40
CA ARG A 143 22.35 -39.97 -1.85
C ARG A 143 21.70 -38.66 -2.29
N LEU A 144 20.67 -38.21 -1.59
CA LEU A 144 20.07 -36.90 -1.82
C LEU A 144 21.06 -35.78 -1.47
N ASP A 145 21.75 -35.88 -0.33
CA ASP A 145 22.78 -34.93 0.08
C ASP A 145 23.91 -34.82 -0.95
N GLN A 146 24.32 -35.94 -1.57
CA GLN A 146 25.33 -35.95 -2.62
C GLN A 146 24.88 -35.25 -3.91
N VAL A 147 23.61 -35.44 -4.31
CA VAL A 147 23.04 -34.78 -5.49
C VAL A 147 22.88 -33.29 -5.25
N GLU A 148 22.42 -32.88 -4.06
CA GLU A 148 22.30 -31.47 -3.68
C GLU A 148 23.67 -30.80 -3.63
N ALA A 149 24.68 -31.43 -3.00
CA ALA A 149 26.05 -30.92 -2.96
C ALA A 149 26.62 -30.67 -4.37
N ALA A 150 26.41 -31.62 -5.30
CA ALA A 150 26.82 -31.49 -6.71
C ALA A 150 26.05 -30.41 -7.47
N TRP A 151 24.81 -30.10 -7.08
CA TRP A 151 24.00 -29.04 -7.67
C TRP A 151 24.42 -27.65 -7.18
N THR A 152 24.73 -27.52 -5.88
CA THR A 152 25.30 -26.30 -5.32
C THR A 152 26.63 -25.93 -5.94
N ASP A 153 27.52 -26.89 -6.18
CA ASP A 153 28.84 -26.66 -6.81
C ASP A 153 28.73 -26.10 -8.25
N LYS A 154 27.80 -26.64 -9.06
CA LYS A 154 27.48 -26.11 -10.41
C LYS A 154 26.81 -24.73 -10.41
N SER A 155 26.24 -24.29 -9.29
CA SER A 155 25.53 -23.00 -9.18
C SER A 155 26.44 -21.87 -8.69
N SER A 156 27.56 -22.19 -8.03
CA SER A 156 28.69 -21.28 -7.82
C SER A 156 29.41 -20.90 -9.11
N ASP A 157 29.48 -21.81 -10.09
CA ASP A 157 30.20 -21.58 -11.36
C ASP A 157 29.49 -20.57 -12.28
N ARG A 158 28.14 -20.56 -12.29
CA ARG A 158 27.34 -19.64 -13.14
C ARG A 158 27.37 -18.18 -12.71
N ARG A 159 27.89 -17.84 -11.53
CA ARG A 159 28.09 -16.45 -11.09
C ARG A 159 29.41 -15.83 -11.58
N ARG A 160 30.23 -16.59 -12.32
CA ARG A 160 31.58 -16.17 -12.74
C ARG A 160 31.75 -15.82 -14.21
N THR A 161 30.71 -15.94 -15.03
CA THR A 161 30.74 -15.53 -16.45
C THR A 161 29.64 -14.51 -16.72
N ARG A 162 30.04 -13.24 -16.66
CA ARG A 162 29.32 -12.08 -17.18
C ARG A 162 29.68 -11.89 -18.64
#